data_AF-L7K012-F1
#
_entry.id   AF-L7K012-F1
#
_cell.length_a   1.000
_cell.length_b   1.000
_cell.length_c   1.000
_cell.angle_alpha   90.00
_cell.angle_beta   90.00
_cell.angle_gamma   90.00
#
_symmetry.space_group_name_H-M   'P 1'
#
loop_
_entity.id
_entity.type
_entity.pdbx_description
1 polymer ?
#
loop_
_entity_poly.entity_id
_entity_poly.type
_entity_poly.pdbx_seq_one_letter_code
_entity_poly.pdbx_strand_id
1 'polypeptide(L)'
;MNKRTKSPQKILITFDPTTNKLTIRIMPIVQVNEEDMKLINGGIRVLNAFEWNKNILKSLFPKDMYGRIENVLIYKNKHGEYEEYWGKIKFYRNGNDEYVDETGFLRGELMNSLEEIVEKGRITDTGFFQSKDMSDEQLKESFHVMKVLIGEIARIKNKRIIDVMNEELRMTSLDKLIFVKNYKEKSTGPDGCVYVCECKNANCENGCEEIKCVDRAKLSELYKP
;
A
#
# COMPACT_ATOMS: atom_id res chain seq x y z
N MET A 1 15.60 -16.00 -37.84
CA MET A 1 15.88 -14.76 -37.06
C MET A 1 14.90 -14.70 -35.90
N ASN A 2 15.33 -15.08 -34.69
CA ASN A 2 14.50 -14.95 -33.48
C ASN A 2 14.42 -13.46 -33.10
N LYS A 3 13.25 -12.85 -33.29
CA LYS A 3 12.94 -11.55 -32.67
C LYS A 3 12.92 -11.78 -31.16
N ARG A 4 14.03 -11.45 -30.47
CA ARG A 4 14.03 -11.25 -29.02
C ARG A 4 13.06 -10.10 -28.75
N THR A 5 11.83 -10.42 -28.34
CA THR A 5 10.93 -9.46 -27.71
C THR A 5 11.67 -8.91 -26.50
N LYS A 6 12.09 -7.65 -26.56
CA LYS A 6 12.69 -6.98 -25.40
C LYS A 6 11.63 -6.98 -24.31
N SER A 7 11.91 -7.62 -23.18
CA SER A 7 11.08 -7.53 -21.99
C SER A 7 10.84 -6.05 -21.67
N PRO A 8 9.62 -5.65 -21.33
CA PRO A 8 9.35 -4.24 -21.11
C PRO A 8 10.17 -3.75 -19.88
N GLN A 9 10.56 -2.48 -19.89
CA GLN A 9 11.57 -1.91 -18.99
C GLN A 9 10.98 -0.77 -18.15
N LYS A 10 11.38 -0.69 -16.87
CA LYS A 10 10.99 0.37 -15.92
C LYS A 10 12.16 1.32 -15.70
N ILE A 11 11.88 2.58 -15.37
CA ILE A 11 12.90 3.60 -15.12
C ILE A 11 12.74 4.10 -13.68
N LEU A 12 13.82 3.99 -12.90
CA LEU A 12 13.93 4.62 -11.59
C LEU A 12 14.74 5.90 -11.73
N ILE A 13 14.14 7.04 -11.37
CA ILE A 13 14.78 8.36 -11.46
C ILE A 13 14.91 8.94 -10.06
N THR A 14 16.11 8.92 -9.49
CA THR A 14 16.39 9.49 -8.17
C THR A 14 17.25 10.74 -8.26
N PHE A 15 16.95 11.74 -7.44
CA PHE A 15 17.75 12.95 -7.30
C PHE A 15 18.28 13.04 -5.88
N ASP A 16 19.60 13.17 -5.75
CA ASP A 16 20.25 13.43 -4.48
C ASP A 16 20.55 14.94 -4.36
N PRO A 17 19.84 15.68 -3.49
CA PRO A 17 20.02 17.11 -3.34
C PRO A 17 21.36 17.48 -2.68
N THR A 18 21.98 16.56 -1.94
CA THR A 18 23.27 16.82 -1.26
C THR A 18 24.44 16.79 -2.22
N THR A 19 24.37 15.92 -3.23
CA THR A 19 25.39 15.78 -4.27
C THR A 19 24.99 16.41 -5.60
N ASN A 20 23.78 16.98 -5.68
CA ASN A 20 23.16 17.50 -6.90
C ASN A 20 23.20 16.48 -8.07
N LYS A 21 23.07 15.20 -7.76
CA LYS A 21 23.25 14.10 -8.72
C LYS A 21 21.92 13.48 -9.08
N LEU A 22 21.61 13.47 -10.39
CA LEU A 22 20.53 12.69 -10.96
C LEU A 22 21.02 11.27 -11.29
N THR A 23 20.28 10.26 -10.85
CA THR A 23 20.55 8.85 -11.17
C THR A 23 19.35 8.26 -11.90
N ILE A 24 19.61 7.69 -13.08
CA ILE A 24 18.62 6.98 -13.89
C ILE A 24 19.02 5.51 -13.95
N ARG A 25 18.16 4.61 -13.48
CA ARG A 25 18.36 3.16 -13.57
C ARG A 25 17.26 2.52 -14.40
N ILE A 26 17.64 1.76 -15.42
CA ILE A 26 16.72 0.91 -16.17
C ILE A 26 16.62 -0.42 -15.42
N MET A 27 15.41 -0.78 -15.03
CA MET A 27 15.12 -1.97 -14.25
C MET A 27 14.22 -2.91 -15.07
N PRO A 28 14.42 -4.23 -14.99
CA PRO A 28 13.49 -5.17 -15.58
C PRO A 28 12.12 -5.05 -14.91
N ILE A 29 11.04 -5.32 -15.64
CA ILE A 29 9.71 -5.44 -15.04
C ILE A 29 9.72 -6.60 -14.05
N VAL A 30 9.24 -6.30 -12.84
CA VAL A 30 9.10 -7.28 -11.76
C VAL A 30 8.08 -8.33 -12.20
N GLN A 31 8.52 -9.60 -12.29
CA GLN A 31 7.61 -10.72 -12.09
C GLN A 31 7.39 -10.81 -10.60
N VAL A 32 6.24 -10.31 -10.17
CA VAL A 32 5.87 -10.31 -8.76
C VAL A 32 5.66 -11.75 -8.34
N ASN A 33 6.39 -12.22 -7.32
CA ASN A 33 6.18 -13.54 -6.75
C ASN A 33 4.80 -13.56 -6.06
N GLU A 34 3.89 -14.40 -6.54
CA GLU A 34 2.53 -14.50 -6.01
C GLU A 34 2.50 -14.85 -4.52
N GLU A 35 3.43 -15.70 -4.06
CA GLU A 35 3.53 -16.09 -2.65
C GLU A 35 3.93 -14.91 -1.75
N ASP A 36 4.87 -14.07 -2.18
CA ASP A 36 5.24 -12.87 -1.41
C ASP A 36 4.08 -11.87 -1.35
N MET A 37 3.24 -11.81 -2.39
CA MET A 37 2.04 -10.97 -2.40
C MET A 37 0.93 -11.46 -1.49
N LYS A 38 0.95 -12.74 -1.09
CA LYS A 38 0.05 -13.25 -0.05
C LYS A 38 0.38 -12.66 1.32
N LEU A 39 1.62 -12.22 1.55
CA LEU A 39 2.03 -11.60 2.83
C LEU A 39 1.49 -10.18 3.01
N ILE A 40 0.98 -9.55 1.94
CA ILE A 40 0.36 -8.23 1.99
C ILE A 40 -1.13 -8.42 2.29
N ASN A 41 -1.48 -8.34 3.58
CA ASN A 41 -2.83 -8.59 4.11
C ASN A 41 -3.77 -7.36 4.09
N GLY A 42 -3.26 -6.20 3.70
CA GLY A 42 -4.05 -4.99 3.51
C GLY A 42 -4.07 -4.05 4.71
N GLY A 43 -4.87 -3.01 4.57
CA GLY A 43 -5.23 -2.08 5.62
C GLY A 43 -4.09 -1.19 6.12
N ILE A 44 -3.98 -1.04 7.44
CA ILE A 44 -3.16 0.01 8.08
C ILE A 44 -1.67 -0.14 7.76
N ARG A 45 -1.17 -1.37 7.68
CA ARG A 45 0.24 -1.66 7.38
C ARG A 45 0.58 -1.32 5.94
N VAL A 46 -0.36 -1.54 5.04
CA VAL A 46 -0.22 -1.23 3.62
C VAL A 46 -0.18 0.28 3.39
N LEU A 47 -1.11 1.00 4.02
CA LEU A 47 -1.10 2.46 4.04
C LEU A 47 0.22 3.01 4.61
N ASN A 48 0.71 2.44 5.72
CA ASN A 48 1.98 2.84 6.32
C ASN A 48 3.16 2.61 5.36
N ALA A 49 3.24 1.43 4.74
CA ALA A 49 4.28 1.11 3.76
C ALA A 49 4.27 2.08 2.56
N PHE A 50 3.08 2.43 2.06
CA PHE A 50 2.92 3.40 0.99
C PHE A 50 3.41 4.80 1.41
N GLU A 51 2.88 5.32 2.52
CA GLU A 51 3.19 6.66 3.02
C GLU A 51 4.67 6.83 3.33
N TRP A 52 5.23 5.89 4.09
CA TRP A 52 6.62 5.92 4.52
C TRP A 52 7.61 5.91 3.37
N ASN A 53 7.21 5.32 2.24
CA ASN A 53 8.05 5.16 1.06
C ASN A 53 7.61 6.05 -0.11
N LYS A 54 6.80 7.09 0.13
CA LYS A 54 6.29 7.99 -0.92
C LYS A 54 7.37 8.63 -1.80
N ASN A 55 8.55 8.90 -1.25
CA ASN A 55 9.68 9.44 -2.02
C ASN A 55 10.22 8.43 -3.04
N ILE A 56 10.25 7.13 -2.69
CA ILE A 56 10.57 6.07 -3.63
C ILE A 56 9.46 5.99 -4.69
N LEU A 57 8.19 6.03 -4.27
CA LEU A 57 7.07 5.98 -5.20
C LEU A 57 7.09 7.13 -6.21
N LYS A 58 7.42 8.36 -5.79
CA LYS A 58 7.61 9.52 -6.68
C LYS A 58 8.64 9.25 -7.79
N SER A 59 9.70 8.51 -7.49
CA SER A 59 10.79 8.17 -8.44
C SER A 59 10.47 7.09 -9.48
N LEU A 60 9.34 6.38 -9.36
CA LEU A 60 8.97 5.30 -10.27
C LEU A 60 8.36 5.82 -11.58
N PHE A 61 8.87 5.37 -12.73
CA PHE A 61 8.33 5.71 -14.05
C PHE A 61 8.37 4.55 -15.06
N PRO A 62 7.45 4.53 -16.04
CA PRO A 62 6.30 5.43 -16.18
C PRO A 62 5.12 4.95 -15.29
N LYS A 63 4.30 5.89 -14.79
CA LYS A 63 3.29 5.61 -13.72
C LYS A 63 2.17 4.69 -14.19
N ASP A 64 1.78 4.82 -15.44
CA ASP A 64 0.73 4.04 -16.11
C ASP A 64 1.01 2.53 -16.13
N MET A 65 2.27 2.11 -16.06
CA MET A 65 2.63 0.68 -15.99
C MET A 65 2.27 -0.01 -14.67
N TYR A 66 1.92 0.76 -13.64
CA TYR A 66 1.58 0.22 -12.32
C TYR A 66 0.07 0.17 -12.06
N GLY A 67 -0.72 0.87 -12.86
CA GLY A 67 -2.12 1.15 -12.56
C GLY A 67 -2.29 2.31 -11.59
N ARG A 68 -3.52 2.50 -11.11
CA ARG A 68 -3.92 3.58 -10.20
C ARG A 68 -4.87 3.06 -9.13
N ILE A 69 -4.83 3.69 -7.97
CA ILE A 69 -5.77 3.48 -6.87
C ILE A 69 -6.83 4.59 -7.00
N GLU A 70 -8.02 4.19 -7.44
CA GLU A 70 -9.10 5.09 -7.82
C GLU A 70 -10.06 5.40 -6.65
N ASN A 71 -10.81 6.48 -6.77
CA ASN A 71 -11.87 6.90 -5.84
C ASN A 71 -11.42 6.95 -4.36
N VAL A 72 -10.20 7.42 -4.10
CA VAL A 72 -9.76 7.75 -2.74
C VAL A 72 -10.51 9.00 -2.31
N LEU A 73 -11.27 8.92 -1.22
CA LEU A 73 -12.06 10.06 -0.77
C LEU A 73 -11.16 11.11 -0.13
N ILE A 74 -11.26 12.33 -0.60
CA ILE A 74 -10.47 13.48 -0.15
C ILE A 74 -11.39 14.63 0.25
N TYR A 75 -10.86 15.56 1.02
CA TYR A 75 -11.56 16.80 1.36
C TYR A 75 -10.59 17.98 1.28
N LYS A 76 -11.12 19.19 1.22
CA LYS A 76 -10.33 20.42 1.33
C LYS A 76 -10.24 20.82 2.79
N ASN A 77 -9.04 20.79 3.35
CA ASN A 77 -8.81 21.16 4.74
C ASN A 77 -8.93 22.69 4.94
N LYS A 78 -8.91 23.13 6.21
CA LYS A 78 -9.01 24.56 6.57
C LYS A 78 -7.88 25.44 6.02
N HIS A 79 -6.76 24.85 5.62
CA HIS A 79 -5.62 25.54 5.00
C HIS A 79 -5.75 25.61 3.47
N GLY A 80 -6.83 25.06 2.91
CA GLY A 80 -7.08 25.01 1.48
C GLY A 80 -6.31 23.91 0.73
N GLU A 81 -5.66 23.00 1.46
CA GLU A 81 -4.98 21.85 0.89
C GLU A 81 -5.97 20.68 0.73
N TYR A 82 -5.77 19.86 -0.29
CA TYR A 82 -6.56 18.65 -0.50
C TYR A 82 -5.82 17.46 0.09
N GLU A 83 -6.49 16.70 0.94
CA GLU A 83 -5.90 15.55 1.61
C GLU A 83 -6.94 14.43 1.81
N GLU A 84 -6.45 13.21 1.95
CA GLU A 84 -7.27 12.06 2.33
C GLU A 84 -7.54 12.06 3.84
N TYR A 85 -8.45 11.19 4.31
CA TYR A 85 -8.94 11.13 5.68
C TYR A 85 -7.86 11.18 6.77
N TRP A 86 -6.73 10.50 6.56
CA TRP A 86 -5.64 10.41 7.53
C TRP A 86 -4.72 11.64 7.53
N GLY A 87 -4.88 12.57 6.56
CA GLY A 87 -4.05 13.76 6.41
C GLY A 87 -2.59 13.46 6.06
N LYS A 88 -2.30 12.27 5.53
CA LYS A 88 -0.93 11.77 5.30
C LYS A 88 -0.45 12.00 3.88
N ILE A 89 -1.38 11.95 2.92
CA ILE A 89 -1.10 12.10 1.50
C ILE A 89 -1.83 13.32 0.96
N LYS A 90 -1.07 14.21 0.32
CA LYS A 90 -1.57 15.45 -0.28
C LYS A 90 -1.97 15.23 -1.73
N PHE A 91 -3.06 15.86 -2.12
CA PHE A 91 -3.62 15.86 -3.46
C PHE A 91 -3.57 17.27 -4.06
N TYR A 92 -3.56 17.33 -5.38
CA TYR A 92 -3.66 18.55 -6.16
C TYR A 92 -4.50 18.30 -7.41
N ARG A 93 -5.12 19.37 -7.92
CA ARG A 93 -5.88 19.32 -9.17
C ARG A 93 -4.91 19.42 -10.34
N ASN A 94 -4.94 18.45 -11.25
CA ASN A 94 -4.09 18.46 -12.45
C ASN A 94 -4.73 19.26 -13.60
N GLY A 95 -4.04 19.35 -14.74
CA GLY A 95 -4.53 20.08 -15.93
C GLY A 95 -5.78 19.47 -16.59
N ASN A 96 -6.16 18.25 -16.22
CA ASN A 96 -7.36 17.54 -16.70
C ASN A 96 -8.50 17.60 -15.68
N ASP A 97 -8.43 18.50 -14.71
CA ASP A 97 -9.45 18.67 -13.67
C ASP A 97 -9.55 17.53 -12.64
N GLU A 98 -8.66 16.55 -12.68
CA GLU A 98 -8.64 15.41 -11.75
C GLU A 98 -7.84 15.74 -10.49
N TYR A 99 -8.23 15.17 -9.35
CA TYR A 99 -7.42 15.19 -8.13
C TYR A 99 -6.41 14.04 -8.13
N VAL A 100 -5.13 14.36 -8.03
CA VAL A 100 -4.01 13.42 -8.08
C VAL A 100 -3.12 13.64 -6.87
N ASP A 101 -2.61 12.56 -6.29
CA ASP A 101 -1.67 12.68 -5.17
C ASP A 101 -0.25 13.02 -5.61
N GLU A 102 0.57 13.42 -4.63
CA GLU A 102 1.97 13.76 -4.83
C GLU A 102 2.85 12.62 -5.39
N THR A 103 2.44 11.35 -5.31
CA THR A 103 3.15 10.21 -5.91
C THR A 103 2.73 9.91 -7.35
N GLY A 104 1.51 10.33 -7.72
CA GLY A 104 0.87 10.10 -9.01
C GLY A 104 0.09 8.79 -9.13
N PHE A 105 -0.04 8.01 -8.05
CA PHE A 105 -0.68 6.68 -8.06
C PHE A 105 -2.10 6.68 -7.51
N LEU A 106 -2.51 7.72 -6.77
CA LEU A 106 -3.85 7.84 -6.23
C LEU A 106 -4.67 8.85 -7.06
N ARG A 107 -5.96 8.56 -7.19
CA ARG A 107 -6.95 9.46 -7.75
C ARG A 107 -8.03 9.75 -6.72
N GLY A 108 -8.25 11.05 -6.51
CA GLY A 108 -9.09 11.57 -5.46
C GLY A 108 -10.50 11.87 -5.92
N GLU A 109 -11.48 11.56 -5.09
CA GLU A 109 -12.87 11.99 -5.21
C GLU A 109 -13.19 13.01 -4.11
N LEU A 110 -13.53 14.24 -4.50
CA LEU A 110 -13.69 15.34 -3.56
C LEU A 110 -15.02 15.27 -2.81
N MET A 111 -14.93 15.21 -1.48
CA MET A 111 -16.03 15.36 -0.53
C MET A 111 -16.02 16.77 0.09
N ASN A 112 -17.16 17.20 0.62
CA ASN A 112 -17.32 18.50 1.27
C ASN A 112 -16.71 18.54 2.67
N SER A 113 -16.63 17.40 3.36
CA SER A 113 -16.09 17.32 4.72
C SER A 113 -15.56 15.93 5.09
N LEU A 114 -14.89 15.83 6.24
CA LEU A 114 -14.45 14.55 6.83
C LEU A 114 -15.63 13.65 7.19
N GLU A 115 -16.74 14.22 7.65
CA GLU A 115 -17.95 13.47 7.99
C GLU A 115 -18.53 12.78 6.75
N GLU A 116 -18.54 13.49 5.60
CA GLU A 116 -19.01 12.92 4.34
C GLU A 116 -18.09 11.78 3.85
N ILE A 117 -16.78 11.85 4.11
CA ILE A 117 -15.86 10.73 3.84
C ILE A 117 -16.27 9.48 4.62
N VAL A 118 -16.66 9.61 5.89
CA VAL A 118 -17.11 8.48 6.71
C VAL A 118 -18.48 7.96 6.26
N GLU A 119 -19.37 8.85 5.84
CA GLU A 119 -20.71 8.51 5.36
C GLU A 119 -20.66 7.77 4.01
N LYS A 120 -19.89 8.27 3.04
CA LYS A 120 -19.83 7.74 1.68
C LYS A 120 -18.70 6.74 1.45
N GLY A 121 -17.73 6.70 2.34
CA GLY A 121 -16.53 5.87 2.21
C GLY A 121 -16.51 4.64 3.10
N ARG A 122 -15.70 3.67 2.71
CA ARG A 122 -15.29 2.54 3.54
C ARG A 122 -13.77 2.44 3.51
N ILE A 123 -13.17 2.03 4.63
CA ILE A 123 -11.75 1.65 4.64
C ILE A 123 -11.63 0.33 3.85
N THR A 124 -10.74 0.30 2.87
CA THR A 124 -10.51 -0.86 2.02
C THR A 124 -9.18 -1.54 2.34
N ASP A 125 -8.85 -2.61 1.61
CA ASP A 125 -7.56 -3.30 1.74
C ASP A 125 -6.36 -2.41 1.38
N THR A 126 -6.55 -1.27 0.71
CA THR A 126 -5.49 -0.27 0.50
C THR A 126 -5.18 0.56 1.76
N GLY A 127 -6.07 0.51 2.76
CA GLY A 127 -6.01 1.31 3.98
C GLY A 127 -6.57 2.74 3.84
N PHE A 128 -6.92 3.17 2.61
CA PHE A 128 -7.60 4.44 2.38
C PHE A 128 -9.11 4.30 2.53
N PHE A 129 -9.78 5.42 2.84
CA PHE A 129 -11.21 5.54 2.59
C PHE A 129 -11.43 5.65 1.07
N GLN A 130 -12.14 4.67 0.51
CA GLN A 130 -12.59 4.71 -0.88
C GLN A 130 -14.12 4.65 -0.94
N SER A 131 -14.69 5.13 -2.05
CA SER A 131 -16.15 5.16 -2.24
C SER A 131 -16.81 3.79 -1.99
N LYS A 132 -17.94 3.80 -1.28
CA LYS A 132 -18.77 2.60 -1.06
C LYS A 132 -19.35 2.04 -2.36
N ASP A 133 -19.49 2.87 -3.39
CA ASP A 133 -20.08 2.50 -4.67
C ASP A 133 -19.11 1.72 -5.59
N MET A 134 -17.85 1.58 -5.18
CA MET A 134 -16.87 0.77 -5.93
C MET A 134 -17.27 -0.70 -5.95
N SER A 135 -17.19 -1.33 -7.12
CA SER A 135 -17.36 -2.77 -7.28
C SER A 135 -16.21 -3.55 -6.62
N ASP A 136 -16.45 -4.82 -6.32
CA ASP A 136 -15.42 -5.70 -5.77
C ASP A 136 -14.22 -5.85 -6.70
N GLU A 137 -14.43 -5.82 -8.02
CA GLU A 137 -13.36 -5.82 -9.03
C GLU A 137 -12.51 -4.55 -8.94
N GLN A 138 -13.13 -3.37 -8.81
CA GLN A 138 -12.40 -2.11 -8.67
C GLN A 138 -11.58 -2.06 -7.37
N LEU A 139 -12.12 -2.62 -6.29
CA LEU A 139 -11.40 -2.76 -5.03
C LEU A 139 -10.22 -3.74 -5.13
N LYS A 140 -10.43 -4.89 -5.78
CA LYS A 140 -9.37 -5.88 -6.03
C LYS A 140 -8.25 -5.30 -6.88
N GLU A 141 -8.59 -4.54 -7.92
CA GLU A 141 -7.61 -3.87 -8.78
C GLU A 141 -6.84 -2.81 -7.98
N SER A 142 -7.52 -1.96 -7.22
CA SER A 142 -6.87 -0.97 -6.34
C SER A 142 -5.89 -1.63 -5.37
N PHE A 143 -6.28 -2.76 -4.77
CA PHE A 143 -5.41 -3.48 -3.87
C PHE A 143 -4.26 -4.20 -4.59
N HIS A 144 -4.50 -4.71 -5.80
CA HIS A 144 -3.45 -5.27 -6.64
C HIS A 144 -2.37 -4.23 -6.98
N VAL A 145 -2.78 -3.04 -7.42
CA VAL A 145 -1.87 -1.91 -7.66
C VAL A 145 -1.03 -1.62 -6.42
N MET A 146 -1.68 -1.51 -5.27
CA MET A 146 -1.00 -1.28 -3.99
C MET A 146 0.04 -2.35 -3.66
N LYS A 147 -0.30 -3.63 -3.85
CA LYS A 147 0.60 -4.77 -3.69
C LYS A 147 1.83 -4.67 -4.60
N VAL A 148 1.62 -4.35 -5.88
CA VAL A 148 2.70 -4.14 -6.85
C VAL A 148 3.64 -3.01 -6.40
N LEU A 149 3.09 -1.89 -5.93
CA LEU A 149 3.89 -0.75 -5.44
C LEU A 149 4.74 -1.12 -4.22
N ILE A 150 4.19 -1.87 -3.26
CA ILE A 150 4.96 -2.39 -2.11
C ILE A 150 6.07 -3.33 -2.56
N GLY A 151 5.81 -4.20 -3.55
CA GLY A 151 6.83 -5.06 -4.15
C GLY A 151 8.00 -4.27 -4.75
N GLU A 152 7.71 -3.15 -5.43
CA GLU A 152 8.77 -2.26 -5.94
C GLU A 152 9.57 -1.59 -4.82
N ILE A 153 8.89 -1.13 -3.76
CA ILE A 153 9.55 -0.56 -2.60
C ILE A 153 10.53 -1.57 -2.00
N ALA A 154 10.10 -2.80 -1.76
CA ALA A 154 10.93 -3.88 -1.22
C ALA A 154 12.15 -4.13 -2.10
N ARG A 155 11.96 -4.23 -3.42
CA ARG A 155 13.03 -4.42 -4.39
C ARG A 155 14.03 -3.26 -4.40
N ILE A 156 13.57 -2.02 -4.41
CA ILE A 156 14.44 -0.83 -4.44
C ILE A 156 15.25 -0.72 -3.15
N LYS A 157 14.64 -1.04 -2.01
CA LYS A 157 15.30 -1.06 -0.70
C LYS A 157 16.17 -2.29 -0.47
N ASN A 158 16.11 -3.27 -1.38
CA ASN A 158 16.73 -4.59 -1.21
C ASN A 158 16.32 -5.25 0.13
N LYS A 159 15.02 -5.25 0.41
CA LYS A 159 14.40 -5.83 1.62
C LYS A 159 13.36 -6.88 1.22
N ARG A 160 13.01 -7.78 2.15
CA ARG A 160 11.83 -8.64 1.97
C ARG A 160 10.56 -7.80 2.08
N ILE A 161 9.48 -8.22 1.42
CA ILE A 161 8.17 -7.54 1.51
C ILE A 161 7.69 -7.45 2.96
N ILE A 162 7.86 -8.53 3.74
CA ILE A 162 7.49 -8.54 5.16
C ILE A 162 8.24 -7.48 5.97
N ASP A 163 9.52 -7.25 5.67
CA ASP A 163 10.34 -6.26 6.37
C ASP A 163 9.88 -4.83 6.03
N VAL A 164 9.37 -4.59 4.81
CA VAL A 164 8.73 -3.30 4.43
C VAL A 164 7.39 -3.12 5.14
N MET A 165 6.59 -4.19 5.23
CA MET A 165 5.29 -4.19 5.91
C MET A 165 5.38 -4.04 7.43
N ASN A 166 6.55 -4.38 8.01
CA ASN A 166 6.84 -4.27 9.44
C ASN A 166 7.63 -2.99 9.80
N GLU A 167 7.82 -2.06 8.87
CA GLU A 167 8.42 -0.76 9.20
C GLU A 167 7.57 -0.01 10.22
N GLU A 168 8.22 0.85 11.02
CA GLU A 168 7.61 1.54 12.16
C GLU A 168 6.26 2.17 11.79
N LEU A 169 5.23 1.83 12.57
CA LEU A 169 3.86 2.28 12.32
C LEU A 169 3.67 3.71 12.83
N ARG A 170 3.60 4.68 11.91
CA ARG A 170 3.42 6.10 12.24
C ARG A 170 1.95 6.50 12.27
N MET A 171 1.21 5.90 13.19
CA MET A 171 -0.20 6.26 13.41
C MET A 171 -0.46 6.62 14.86
N THR A 172 -1.30 7.62 15.06
CA THR A 172 -1.75 8.01 16.39
C THR A 172 -2.63 6.91 16.99
N SER A 173 -2.81 6.90 18.31
CA SER A 173 -3.71 5.96 18.98
C SER A 173 -5.16 6.12 18.49
N LEU A 174 -5.56 7.34 18.12
CA LEU A 174 -6.89 7.62 17.57
C LEU A 174 -7.05 7.00 16.18
N ASP A 175 -6.06 7.15 15.29
CA ASP A 175 -6.11 6.55 13.96
C ASP A 175 -6.25 5.03 14.04
N LYS A 176 -5.47 4.40 14.93
CA LYS A 176 -5.54 2.95 15.18
C LYS A 176 -6.94 2.53 15.64
N LEU A 177 -7.56 3.29 16.54
CA LEU A 177 -8.90 3.00 17.03
C LEU A 177 -9.95 3.12 15.92
N ILE A 178 -9.88 4.18 15.11
CA ILE A 178 -10.76 4.38 13.96
C ILE A 178 -10.58 3.22 12.97
N PHE A 179 -9.34 2.84 12.69
CA PHE A 179 -9.02 1.75 11.80
C PHE A 179 -9.64 0.43 12.28
N VAL A 180 -9.39 0.02 13.52
CA VAL A 180 -9.93 -1.23 14.11
C VAL A 180 -11.46 -1.25 14.12
N LYS A 181 -12.11 -0.10 14.34
CA LYS A 181 -13.57 0.00 14.35
C LYS A 181 -14.19 -0.14 12.95
N ASN A 182 -13.51 0.36 11.92
CA ASN A 182 -14.08 0.50 10.57
C ASN A 182 -13.52 -0.51 9.55
N TYR A 183 -12.38 -1.12 9.83
CA TYR A 183 -11.76 -2.15 9.01
C TYR A 183 -11.68 -3.46 9.80
N LYS A 184 -12.38 -4.48 9.29
CA LYS A 184 -12.23 -5.83 9.79
C LYS A 184 -10.97 -6.42 9.17
N GLU A 185 -9.85 -6.34 9.89
CA GLU A 185 -8.63 -7.02 9.48
C GLU A 185 -8.92 -8.48 9.15
N LYS A 186 -8.48 -8.91 7.97
CA LYS A 186 -8.62 -10.30 7.56
C LYS A 186 -7.73 -11.15 8.45
N SER A 187 -8.33 -11.96 9.31
CA SER A 187 -7.64 -12.97 10.11
C SER A 187 -7.13 -14.15 9.27
N THR A 188 -7.54 -14.22 8.00
CA THR A 188 -7.19 -15.28 7.06
C THR A 188 -6.60 -14.70 5.77
N GLY A 189 -5.54 -15.32 5.27
CA GLY A 189 -4.94 -14.98 3.98
C GLY A 189 -5.64 -15.63 2.78
N PRO A 190 -5.07 -15.46 1.59
CA PRO A 190 -5.49 -16.19 0.39
C PRO A 190 -5.57 -17.69 0.69
N ASP A 191 -6.55 -18.37 0.10
CA ASP A 191 -6.75 -19.83 0.26
C ASP A 191 -7.17 -20.28 1.67
N GLY A 192 -7.58 -19.36 2.54
CA GLY A 192 -8.10 -19.68 3.88
C GLY A 192 -7.01 -20.00 4.92
N CYS A 193 -5.74 -19.74 4.61
CA CYS A 193 -4.66 -19.81 5.58
C CYS A 193 -4.89 -18.80 6.72
N VAL A 194 -4.32 -19.05 7.88
CA VAL A 194 -4.32 -18.13 9.02
C VAL A 194 -2.99 -17.41 9.05
N TYR A 195 -3.03 -16.08 9.16
CA TYR A 195 -1.81 -15.31 9.41
C TYR A 195 -1.40 -15.52 10.86
N VAL A 196 -0.23 -16.13 11.07
CA VAL A 196 0.40 -16.26 12.38
C VAL A 196 1.65 -15.43 12.43
N CYS A 197 1.83 -14.81 13.58
CA CYS A 197 3.04 -14.09 13.88
C CYS A 197 4.05 -15.03 14.54
N GLU A 198 5.22 -15.17 13.96
CA GLU A 198 6.37 -15.80 14.58
C GLU A 198 7.15 -14.73 15.35
N CYS A 199 7.40 -15.02 16.63
CA CYS A 199 8.03 -14.11 17.57
C CYS A 199 9.22 -14.80 18.21
N LYS A 200 10.30 -14.04 18.47
CA LYS A 200 11.46 -14.50 19.24
C LYS A 200 11.10 -15.03 20.63
N ASN A 201 10.09 -14.42 21.24
CA ASN A 201 9.62 -14.75 22.59
C ASN A 201 8.12 -15.08 22.52
N ALA A 202 7.66 -15.98 23.37
CA ALA A 202 6.28 -16.48 23.40
C ALA A 202 5.21 -15.37 23.52
N ASN A 203 5.58 -14.21 24.05
CA ASN A 203 4.65 -13.09 24.29
C ASN A 203 4.67 -12.02 23.19
N CYS A 204 5.50 -12.15 22.14
CA CYS A 204 5.64 -11.14 21.08
C CYS A 204 5.88 -9.70 21.60
N GLU A 205 6.55 -9.55 22.74
CA GLU A 205 6.70 -8.26 23.44
C GLU A 205 7.38 -7.18 22.57
N ASN A 206 8.25 -7.58 21.65
CA ASN A 206 8.95 -6.70 20.71
C ASN A 206 8.24 -6.59 19.35
N GLY A 207 6.98 -7.03 19.25
CA GLY A 207 6.24 -7.09 18.00
C GLY A 207 6.55 -8.35 17.17
N CYS A 208 5.99 -8.37 15.97
CA CYS A 208 6.05 -9.51 15.08
C CYS A 208 7.35 -9.55 14.28
N GLU A 209 8.11 -10.64 14.35
CA GLU A 209 9.29 -10.78 13.49
C GLU A 209 8.90 -11.20 12.08
N GLU A 210 8.03 -12.21 11.96
CA GLU A 210 7.61 -12.74 10.67
C GLU A 210 6.12 -13.10 10.70
N ILE A 211 5.37 -12.63 9.70
CA ILE A 211 3.99 -13.08 9.49
C ILE A 211 4.04 -14.24 8.50
N LYS A 212 3.59 -15.42 8.93
CA LYS A 212 3.43 -16.61 8.09
C LYS A 212 1.95 -16.84 7.79
N CYS A 213 1.64 -17.14 6.54
CA CYS A 213 0.33 -17.66 6.14
C CYS A 213 0.38 -19.19 6.27
N VAL A 214 -0.25 -19.73 7.32
CA VAL A 214 -0.18 -21.16 7.67
C VAL A 214 -1.56 -21.79 7.51
N ASP A 215 -1.61 -22.99 6.94
CA ASP A 215 -2.84 -23.76 6.88
C ASP A 215 -3.43 -23.95 8.28
N ARG A 216 -4.73 -23.69 8.43
CA ARG A 216 -5.44 -23.87 9.70
C ARG A 216 -5.33 -25.29 10.24
N ALA A 217 -5.25 -26.30 9.38
CA ALA A 217 -5.03 -27.69 9.78
C ALA A 217 -3.62 -27.94 10.35
N LYS A 218 -2.62 -27.18 9.91
CA LYS A 218 -1.23 -27.28 10.39
C LYS A 218 -0.98 -26.51 11.69
N LEU A 219 -1.86 -25.57 12.05
CA LEU A 219 -1.75 -24.84 13.30
C LEU A 219 -1.90 -25.72 14.54
N SER A 220 -2.78 -26.72 14.50
CA SER A 220 -2.93 -27.69 15.60
C SER A 220 -1.74 -28.64 15.76
N GLU A 221 -0.89 -28.79 14.73
CA GLU A 221 0.33 -29.59 14.80
C GLU A 221 1.52 -28.78 15.35
N LEU A 222 1.59 -27.49 15.01
CA LEU A 222 2.66 -26.57 15.45
C LEU A 222 2.50 -26.11 16.90
N TYR A 223 1.27 -26.10 17.44
CA TYR A 223 0.96 -25.64 18.79
C TYR A 223 0.26 -26.72 19.61
N LYS A 224 0.80 -27.94 19.61
CA LYS A 224 0.44 -28.92 20.66
C LYS A 224 0.87 -28.35 22.02
N PRO A 225 -0.01 -28.38 23.05
CA PRO A 225 0.38 -28.01 24.41
C PRO A 225 1.47 -28.93 24.96
#